data_AF-A0A926ESA5-F1
#
_entry.id   AF-A0A926ESA5-F1
#
_cell.length_a   1.000
_cell.length_b   1.000
_cell.length_c   1.000
_cell.angle_alpha   90.00
_cell.angle_beta   90.00
_cell.angle_gamma   90.00
#
_symmetry.space_group_name_H-M   'P 1'
#
loop_
_entity.id
_entity.type
_entity.pdbx_description
1 polymer ?
#
loop_
_entity_poly.entity_id
_entity_poly.type
_entity_poly.pdbx_seq_one_letter_code
_entity_poly.pdbx_strand_id
1 'polypeptide(L)'
;MKNRKLTKAITAVTVTCTLIAVISAFSSYLLPLYLSYKLNKDIRDAGSVGIIGGADGPTAIYLSGQISSHLVTIIFAALAILGVIYLIAVKNSVKKS
;
A
#
# COMPACT_ATOMS: atom_id res chain seq x y z
N MET A 1 7.76 -29.05 21.43
CA MET A 1 6.80 -29.04 20.29
C MET A 1 5.79 -27.88 20.36
N LYS A 2 6.23 -26.65 20.67
CA LYS A 2 5.33 -25.52 20.91
C LYS A 2 5.02 -24.81 19.58
N ASN A 3 3.82 -25.08 19.06
CA ASN A 3 3.00 -24.21 18.21
C ASN A 3 3.26 -24.18 16.69
N ARG A 4 3.39 -25.34 16.04
CA ARG A 4 3.38 -25.45 14.56
C ARG A 4 2.17 -24.78 13.89
N LYS A 5 1.02 -24.69 14.58
CA LYS A 5 -0.17 -23.94 14.14
C LYS A 5 0.06 -22.40 14.14
N LEU A 6 0.77 -21.87 15.14
CA LEU A 6 1.07 -20.45 15.27
C LEU A 6 2.04 -19.99 14.18
N THR A 7 3.10 -20.76 13.91
CA THR A 7 4.06 -20.43 12.84
C THR A 7 3.38 -20.40 11.46
N LYS A 8 2.45 -21.32 11.19
CA LYS A 8 1.64 -21.31 9.95
C LYS A 8 0.76 -20.06 9.87
N ALA A 9 0.10 -19.68 10.96
CA ALA A 9 -0.72 -18.47 11.01
C ALA A 9 0.11 -17.19 10.76
N ILE A 10 1.28 -17.06 11.41
CA ILE A 10 2.17 -15.91 11.22
C ILE A 10 2.71 -15.86 9.79
N THR A 11 3.02 -17.01 9.19
CA THR A 11 3.45 -17.07 7.78
C THR A 11 2.34 -16.61 6.86
N ALA A 12 1.10 -17.07 7.08
CA ALA A 12 -0.06 -16.64 6.28
C ALA A 12 -0.26 -15.12 6.38
N VAL A 13 -0.27 -14.55 7.59
CA VAL A 13 -0.42 -13.09 7.80
C VAL A 13 0.72 -12.30 7.14
N THR A 14 1.96 -12.78 7.23
CA THR A 14 3.11 -12.12 6.60
C THR A 14 2.97 -12.11 5.07
N VAL A 15 2.51 -13.21 4.47
CA VAL A 15 2.29 -13.29 3.02
C VAL A 15 1.22 -12.31 2.57
N THR A 16 0.07 -12.23 3.25
CA THR A 16 -1.00 -11.28 2.89
C THR A 16 -0.53 -9.84 3.03
N CYS A 17 0.22 -9.54 4.10
CA CYS A 17 0.77 -8.21 4.36
C CYS A 17 1.75 -7.78 3.25
N THR A 18 2.61 -8.70 2.81
CA THR A 18 3.56 -8.46 1.72
C THR A 18 2.84 -8.21 0.40
N LEU A 19 1.78 -8.97 0.09
CA LEU A 19 0.99 -8.79 -1.11
C LEU A 19 0.31 -7.40 -1.14
N ILE A 20 -0.26 -6.97 -0.02
CA ILE A 20 -0.89 -5.64 0.11
C ILE A 20 0.14 -4.51 -0.06
N ALA A 21 1.35 -4.67 0.47
CA ALA A 21 2.42 -3.68 0.33
C ALA A 21 2.85 -3.51 -1.14
N VAL A 22 2.99 -4.62 -1.87
CA VAL A 22 3.37 -4.60 -3.30
C VAL A 22 2.29 -3.93 -4.15
N ILE A 23 1.03 -4.29 -3.94
CA ILE A 23 -0.10 -3.68 -4.66
C ILE A 23 -0.16 -2.18 -4.36
N SER A 24 -0.02 -1.78 -3.09
CA SER A 24 -0.04 -0.36 -2.69
C SER A 24 1.11 0.43 -3.32
N ALA A 25 2.33 -0.13 -3.36
CA ALA A 25 3.49 0.50 -3.97
C ALA A 25 3.32 0.73 -5.48
N PHE A 26 2.77 -0.25 -6.21
CA PHE A 26 2.52 -0.13 -7.64
C PHE A 26 1.32 0.77 -7.96
N SER A 27 0.31 0.80 -7.10
CA SER A 27 -0.89 1.63 -7.26
C SER A 27 -0.54 3.11 -7.37
N SER A 28 0.44 3.60 -6.59
CA SER A 28 0.90 5.01 -6.66
C SER A 28 1.41 5.44 -8.04
N TYR A 29 1.88 4.52 -8.88
CA TYR A 29 2.35 4.80 -10.23
C TYR A 29 1.28 4.48 -11.30
N LEU A 30 0.60 3.33 -11.16
CA LEU A 30 -0.37 2.86 -12.14
C LEU A 30 -1.67 3.67 -12.11
N LEU A 31 -2.12 4.10 -10.92
CA LEU A 31 -3.38 4.83 -10.75
C LEU A 31 -3.37 6.21 -11.45
N PRO A 32 -2.37 7.09 -11.25
CA PRO A 32 -2.32 8.36 -11.98
C PRO A 32 -2.12 8.17 -13.49
N LEU A 33 -1.38 7.15 -13.94
CA LEU A 33 -1.24 6.83 -15.36
C LEU A 33 -2.57 6.39 -15.99
N TYR A 34 -3.32 5.53 -15.29
CA TYR A 34 -4.65 5.08 -15.70
C TYR A 34 -5.67 6.22 -15.69
N LEU A 35 -5.70 7.04 -14.63
CA LEU A 35 -6.56 8.22 -14.58
C LEU A 35 -6.21 9.20 -15.68
N SER A 36 -4.92 9.46 -15.95
CA SER A 36 -4.51 10.33 -17.06
C SER A 36 -5.05 9.81 -18.39
N TYR A 37 -4.89 8.52 -18.68
CA TYR A 37 -5.39 7.92 -19.92
C TYR A 37 -6.93 7.97 -20.06
N LYS A 38 -7.64 7.73 -18.95
CA LYS A 38 -9.10 7.64 -18.91
C LYS A 38 -9.76 9.03 -18.86
N LEU A 39 -9.27 9.92 -17.99
CA LEU A 39 -9.74 11.31 -17.91
C LEU A 39 -9.37 12.09 -19.17
N ASN A 40 -8.21 11.89 -19.82
CA ASN A 40 -7.86 12.59 -21.05
C ASN A 40 -8.90 12.43 -22.18
N LYS A 41 -9.72 11.37 -22.14
CA LYS A 41 -10.88 11.22 -23.03
C LYS A 41 -12.13 11.98 -22.58
N ASP A 42 -12.31 12.14 -21.26
CA ASP A 42 -13.45 12.81 -20.62
C ASP A 42 -13.23 14.34 -20.41
N ILE A 43 -11.99 14.89 -20.47
CA ILE A 43 -11.70 16.34 -20.22
C ILE A 43 -12.38 17.27 -21.22
N ARG A 44 -12.74 16.78 -22.41
CA ARG A 44 -13.45 17.59 -23.42
C ARG A 44 -14.82 18.08 -22.91
N ASP A 45 -15.40 17.39 -21.92
CA ASP A 45 -16.71 17.71 -21.33
C ASP A 45 -16.58 18.04 -19.81
N ALA A 46 -15.64 17.40 -19.11
CA ALA A 46 -15.42 17.58 -17.66
C ALA A 46 -14.59 18.83 -17.28
N GLY A 47 -14.02 19.55 -18.26
CA GLY A 47 -13.21 20.75 -18.02
C GLY A 47 -13.95 21.85 -17.24
N SER A 48 -15.27 21.98 -17.40
CA SER A 48 -16.05 23.00 -16.66
C SER A 48 -16.23 22.66 -15.16
N VAL A 49 -16.33 21.38 -14.82
CA VAL A 49 -16.48 20.88 -13.43
C VAL A 49 -15.16 21.00 -12.66
N GLY A 50 -14.03 20.70 -13.33
CA GLY A 50 -12.69 20.86 -12.77
C GLY A 50 -12.30 22.33 -12.51
N ILE A 51 -12.81 23.27 -13.31
CA ILE A 51 -12.57 24.71 -13.14
C ILE A 51 -13.39 25.28 -11.96
N ILE A 52 -14.62 24.81 -11.74
CA ILE A 52 -15.42 25.20 -10.56
C ILE A 52 -14.88 24.56 -9.27
N GLY A 53 -14.51 23.27 -9.28
CA GLY A 53 -13.90 22.60 -8.13
C GLY A 53 -12.45 22.99 -7.85
N GLY A 54 -11.75 23.53 -8.84
CA GLY A 54 -10.39 24.08 -8.73
C GLY A 54 -10.32 25.56 -8.36
N ALA A 55 -11.45 26.27 -8.29
CA ALA A 55 -11.50 27.65 -7.79
C ALA A 55 -11.06 27.74 -6.31
N ASP A 56 -11.26 26.67 -5.55
CA ASP A 56 -10.66 26.43 -4.23
C ASP A 56 -9.47 25.45 -4.31
N GLY A 57 -8.68 25.60 -5.38
CA GLY A 57 -7.50 24.77 -5.67
C GLY A 57 -6.48 24.69 -4.53
N PRO A 58 -6.16 25.78 -3.80
CA PRO A 58 -5.23 25.72 -2.68
C PRO A 58 -5.70 24.81 -1.54
N THR A 59 -7.00 24.79 -1.24
CA THR A 59 -7.57 23.93 -0.18
C THR A 59 -7.63 22.48 -0.62
N ALA A 60 -7.99 22.22 -1.88
CA ALA A 60 -7.98 20.87 -2.45
C ALA A 60 -6.55 20.28 -2.50
N ILE A 61 -5.54 21.11 -2.82
CA ILE A 61 -4.13 20.71 -2.78
C ILE A 61 -3.67 20.50 -1.33
N TYR A 62 -4.05 21.38 -0.40
CA TYR A 62 -3.72 21.23 1.02
C TYR A 62 -4.31 19.96 1.64
N LEU A 63 -5.57 19.64 1.30
CA LEU A 63 -6.27 18.46 1.81
C LEU A 63 -5.77 17.16 1.18
N SER A 64 -5.47 17.16 -0.13
CA SER A 64 -4.89 15.99 -0.81
C SER A 64 -3.43 15.74 -0.40
N GLY A 65 -2.66 16.77 -0.08
CA GLY A 65 -1.30 16.65 0.45
C GLY A 65 -1.23 16.02 1.85
N GLN A 66 -2.30 16.07 2.63
CA GLN A 66 -2.39 15.44 3.96
C GLN A 66 -2.61 13.93 3.87
N ILE A 67 -3.21 13.43 2.79
CA ILE A 67 -3.50 12.00 2.60
C ILE A 67 -2.26 11.32 2.02
N SER A 68 -1.27 11.06 2.89
CA SER A 68 -0.06 10.35 2.49
C SER A 68 -0.35 8.86 2.31
N SER A 69 -0.75 8.48 1.09
CA SER A 69 -0.87 7.07 0.67
C SER A 69 0.43 6.28 0.89
N HIS A 70 1.57 6.98 0.97
CA HIS A 70 2.87 6.40 1.27
C HIS A 70 2.96 5.79 2.68
N LEU A 71 2.26 6.36 3.68
CA LEU A 71 2.28 5.85 5.06
C LEU A 71 1.71 4.44 5.15
N VAL A 72 0.65 4.15 4.40
CA VAL A 72 0.05 2.81 4.33
C VAL A 72 1.08 1.81 3.80
N THR A 73 1.73 2.12 2.68
CA THR A 73 2.77 1.26 2.10
C THR A 73 3.92 1.01 3.09
N ILE A 74 4.37 2.04 3.81
CA ILE A 74 5.45 1.93 4.80
C ILE A 74 5.05 1.03 5.97
N ILE A 75 3.83 1.17 6.50
CA ILE A 75 3.32 0.36 7.62
C ILE A 75 3.27 -1.12 7.23
N PHE A 76 2.68 -1.45 6.09
CA PHE A 76 2.60 -2.83 5.61
C PHE A 76 3.98 -3.41 5.26
N ALA A 77 4.90 -2.61 4.71
CA ALA A 77 6.27 -3.03 4.47
C ALA A 77 7.03 -3.36 5.77
N ALA A 78 6.89 -2.52 6.81
CA ALA A 78 7.51 -2.77 8.11
C ALA A 78 6.99 -4.05 8.78
N LEU A 79 5.67 -4.28 8.73
CA LEU A 79 5.03 -5.50 9.22
C LEU A 79 5.54 -6.76 8.49
N ALA A 80 5.70 -6.68 7.16
CA ALA A 80 6.25 -7.77 6.37
C ALA A 80 7.70 -8.11 6.78
N ILE A 81 8.56 -7.10 6.93
CA ILE A 81 9.96 -7.28 7.36
C ILE A 81 10.02 -7.96 8.73
N LEU A 82 9.20 -7.50 9.69
CA LEU A 82 9.16 -8.07 11.03
C LEU A 82 8.72 -9.54 11.03
N GLY A 83 7.71 -9.87 10.20
CA GLY A 83 7.25 -11.25 10.00
C GLY A 83 8.33 -12.16 9.42
N VAL A 84 9.11 -11.66 8.46
CA VAL A 84 10.24 -12.39 7.86
C VAL A 84 11.34 -12.64 8.88
N ILE A 85 11.73 -11.62 9.66
CA ILE A 85 12.75 -11.75 10.73
C ILE A 85 12.32 -12.81 11.76
N TYR A 86 11.06 -12.78 12.19
CA TYR A 86 10.52 -13.76 13.12
C TYR A 86 10.60 -15.19 12.55
N LEU A 87 10.23 -15.37 11.28
CA LEU A 87 10.26 -16.69 10.63
C LEU A 87 11.68 -17.25 10.53
N ILE A 88 12.66 -16.39 10.21
CA ILE A 88 14.08 -16.77 10.17
C ILE A 88 14.58 -17.17 11.56
N ALA A 89 14.26 -16.38 12.59
CA ALA A 89 14.66 -16.66 13.97
C ALA A 89 14.08 -18.00 14.48
N VAL A 90 12.79 -18.27 14.22
CA VAL A 90 12.14 -19.55 14.58
C VAL A 90 12.79 -20.72 13.86
N LYS A 91 13.08 -20.58 12.56
CA LYS A 91 13.74 -21.63 11.77
C LYS A 91 15.14 -21.96 12.28
N ASN A 92 15.91 -20.95 12.70
CA ASN A 92 17.25 -21.14 13.25
C ASN A 92 17.22 -21.81 14.63
N SER A 93 16.22 -21.51 15.47
CA SER A 93 16.04 -22.16 16.78
C SER A 93 15.64 -23.64 16.66
N VAL A 94 14.90 -24.02 15.62
CA VAL A 94 14.56 -25.44 15.36
C VAL A 94 15.77 -26.24 14.89
N LYS A 95 16.68 -25.64 14.11
CA LYS A 95 17.88 -26.34 13.59
C LYS A 95 18.96 -26.59 14.65
N LYS A 96 18.89 -25.89 15.80
CA LYS A 96 19.88 -25.95 16.88
C LYS A 96 19.52 -26.95 18.00
N SER A 97 18.34 -27.58 17.91
CA SER A 97 17.83 -28.65 18.79
C SER A 97 17.84 -29.98 18.07
#